data_AF-A0A4W5LLK3-F1
#
_entry.id   AF-A0A4W5LLK3-F1
#
_cell.length_a   1.000
_cell.length_b   1.000
_cell.length_c   1.000
_cell.angle_alpha   90.00
_cell.angle_beta   90.00
_cell.angle_gamma   90.00
#
_symmetry.space_group_name_H-M   'P 1'
#
loop_
_entity.id
_entity.type
_entity.pdbx_description
1 polymer ?
#
loop_
_entity_poly.entity_id
_entity_poly.type
_entity_poly.pdbx_seq_one_letter_code
_entity_poly.pdbx_strand_id
1 'polypeptide(L)'
;MARIAGVDIPKNKRGVIALTYIFGLGNSRAIEILEKAQVSQDKKVQDWNDDEIGAIREAVSAFKIEGELRSEVSLNIKRLMDIGCYRGIRHRTGLPLRGQRTKNNSRTRKEAHISATFNNIIISLTNKKGEVISWSSAGKMGFRGSKKNTPYAAQMAAEDCSKVALEAGLKKVKVYVKGPGNGRESAIRSLHNGGIEVTEIIDVTPMPHNGCRPPKRRR
;
A
#
# COMPACT_ATOMS: atom_id res chain seq x y z
N MET A 1 -34.99 17.30 -10.94
CA MET A 1 -33.73 16.61 -10.55
C MET A 1 -34.04 15.87 -9.28
N ALA A 2 -33.89 14.54 -9.25
CA ALA A 2 -34.20 13.76 -8.05
C ALA A 2 -33.03 13.90 -7.06
N ARG A 3 -33.21 14.76 -6.05
CA ARG A 3 -32.29 14.89 -4.91
C ARG A 3 -32.76 13.95 -3.81
N ILE A 4 -31.92 13.00 -3.42
CA ILE A 4 -32.24 12.00 -2.39
C ILE A 4 -31.14 12.07 -1.32
N ALA A 5 -31.53 12.20 -0.05
CA ALA A 5 -30.62 12.36 1.08
C ALA A 5 -29.58 13.49 0.92
N GLY A 6 -29.95 14.58 0.23
CA GLY A 6 -29.07 15.74 0.02
C GLY A 6 -28.10 15.63 -1.15
N VAL A 7 -28.05 14.48 -1.85
CA VAL A 7 -27.19 14.21 -3.01
C VAL A 7 -27.99 14.18 -4.31
N ASP A 8 -27.43 14.75 -5.37
CA ASP A 8 -28.02 14.73 -6.71
C ASP A 8 -27.68 13.43 -7.45
N ILE A 9 -28.72 12.68 -7.83
CA ILE A 9 -28.57 11.38 -8.48
C ILE A 9 -28.51 11.54 -10.01
N PRO A 10 -27.67 10.78 -10.73
CA PRO A 10 -27.59 10.82 -12.18
C PRO A 10 -28.88 10.32 -12.86
N LYS A 11 -29.49 11.18 -13.69
CA LYS A 11 -30.79 10.93 -14.37
C LYS A 11 -30.79 9.76 -15.36
N ASN A 12 -29.68 9.56 -16.07
CA ASN A 12 -29.61 8.64 -17.21
C ASN A 12 -29.29 7.18 -16.82
N LYS A 13 -29.09 6.92 -15.52
CA LYS A 13 -28.71 5.59 -15.02
C LYS A 13 -29.92 4.84 -14.48
N ARG A 14 -29.83 3.50 -14.50
CA ARG A 14 -30.79 2.60 -13.83
C ARG A 14 -30.82 2.87 -12.34
N GLY A 15 -31.98 2.74 -11.72
CA GLY A 15 -32.19 3.01 -10.29
C GLY A 15 -31.14 2.38 -9.38
N VAL A 16 -30.82 1.09 -9.59
CA VAL A 16 -29.86 0.35 -8.76
C VAL A 16 -28.47 1.01 -8.77
N ILE A 17 -27.99 1.42 -9.95
CA ILE A 17 -26.67 2.05 -10.09
C ILE A 17 -26.72 3.49 -9.60
N ALA A 18 -27.82 4.18 -9.86
CA ALA A 18 -27.95 5.59 -9.50
C ALA A 18 -27.94 5.79 -7.97
N LEU A 19 -28.57 4.89 -7.20
CA LEU A 19 -28.54 4.93 -5.73
C LEU A 19 -27.16 4.67 -5.14
N THR A 20 -26.28 3.93 -5.83
CA THR A 20 -24.90 3.68 -5.34
C THR A 20 -24.00 4.90 -5.31
N TYR A 21 -24.46 6.02 -5.90
CA TYR A 21 -23.77 7.30 -5.77
C TYR A 21 -23.91 7.91 -4.37
N ILE A 22 -24.91 7.47 -3.59
CA ILE A 22 -25.05 7.83 -2.19
C ILE A 22 -24.05 7.00 -1.39
N PHE A 23 -23.16 7.67 -0.68
CA PHE A 23 -22.16 7.04 0.18
C PHE A 23 -22.83 6.20 1.28
N GLY A 24 -22.50 4.90 1.30
CA GLY A 24 -23.09 3.93 2.23
C GLY A 24 -24.10 2.98 1.59
N LEU A 25 -24.54 3.25 0.35
CA LEU A 25 -25.39 2.37 -0.44
C LEU A 25 -24.56 1.60 -1.46
N GLY A 26 -24.46 0.28 -1.26
CA GLY A 26 -23.94 -0.65 -2.26
C GLY A 26 -25.07 -1.28 -3.10
N ASN A 27 -24.71 -2.08 -4.10
CA ASN A 27 -25.68 -2.73 -4.99
C ASN A 27 -26.77 -3.49 -4.23
N SER A 28 -26.41 -4.27 -3.20
CA SER A 28 -27.36 -5.07 -2.41
C SER A 28 -28.39 -4.20 -1.68
N ARG A 29 -27.94 -3.09 -1.07
CA ARG A 29 -28.85 -2.16 -0.37
C ARG A 29 -29.72 -1.38 -1.35
N ALA A 30 -29.18 -1.02 -2.51
CA ALA A 30 -29.94 -0.35 -3.55
C ALA A 30 -31.09 -1.22 -4.08
N ILE A 31 -30.87 -2.53 -4.25
CA ILE A 31 -31.91 -3.50 -4.62
C ILE A 31 -32.99 -3.56 -3.54
N GLU A 32 -32.60 -3.72 -2.27
CA GLU A 32 -33.53 -3.79 -1.14
C GLU A 32 -34.40 -2.52 -1.02
N ILE A 33 -33.82 -1.34 -1.25
CA ILE A 33 -34.53 -0.05 -1.22
C ILE A 33 -35.55 0.03 -2.36
N LEU A 34 -35.19 -0.39 -3.56
CA LEU A 34 -36.08 -0.34 -4.72
C LEU A 34 -37.23 -1.34 -4.61
N GLU A 35 -36.97 -2.53 -4.04
CA GLU A 35 -38.01 -3.51 -3.74
C GLU A 35 -39.01 -2.98 -2.70
N LYS A 36 -38.53 -2.35 -1.62
CA LYS A 36 -39.40 -1.71 -0.61
C LYS A 36 -40.21 -0.56 -1.19
N ALA A 37 -39.64 0.21 -2.10
CA ALA A 37 -40.34 1.29 -2.79
C ALA A 37 -41.25 0.80 -3.94
N GLN A 38 -41.28 -0.51 -4.22
CA GLN A 38 -42.01 -1.12 -5.34
C GLN A 38 -41.65 -0.52 -6.72
N VAL A 39 -40.40 -0.07 -6.89
CA VAL A 39 -39.89 0.51 -8.14
C VAL A 39 -39.05 -0.51 -8.89
N SER A 40 -39.28 -0.64 -10.19
CA SER A 40 -38.47 -1.52 -11.04
C SER A 40 -36.99 -1.11 -11.07
N GLN A 41 -36.12 -2.10 -10.93
CA GLN A 41 -34.65 -1.94 -10.87
C GLN A 41 -34.06 -1.33 -12.15
N ASP A 42 -34.66 -1.64 -13.30
CA ASP A 42 -34.18 -1.20 -14.61
C ASP A 42 -34.72 0.16 -15.04
N LYS A 43 -35.70 0.69 -14.31
CA LYS A 43 -36.27 2.02 -14.56
C LYS A 43 -35.18 3.07 -14.35
N LYS A 44 -35.06 4.02 -15.29
CA LYS A 44 -34.10 5.12 -15.16
C LYS A 44 -34.65 6.17 -14.22
N VAL A 45 -33.74 6.90 -13.57
CA VAL A 45 -34.10 7.95 -12.59
C VAL A 45 -34.91 9.09 -13.20
N GLN A 46 -34.72 9.36 -14.50
CA GLN A 46 -35.53 10.36 -15.22
C GLN A 46 -37.02 9.99 -15.33
N ASP A 47 -37.34 8.68 -15.29
CA ASP A 47 -38.68 8.16 -15.52
C ASP A 47 -39.41 7.90 -14.20
N TRP A 48 -38.82 8.28 -13.06
CA TRP A 48 -39.43 8.10 -11.74
C TRP A 48 -40.55 9.10 -11.49
N ASN A 49 -41.64 8.59 -10.93
CA ASN A 49 -42.77 9.42 -10.52
C ASN A 49 -42.47 10.08 -9.16
N ASP A 50 -43.16 11.17 -8.83
CA ASP A 50 -42.95 11.86 -7.55
C ASP A 50 -43.28 10.97 -6.33
N ASP A 51 -44.28 10.08 -6.46
CA ASP A 51 -44.63 9.09 -5.43
C ASP A 51 -43.51 8.05 -5.23
N GLU A 52 -42.91 7.58 -6.33
CA GLU A 52 -41.77 6.65 -6.30
C GLU A 52 -40.56 7.31 -5.64
N ILE A 53 -40.31 8.60 -5.91
CA ILE A 53 -39.24 9.38 -5.28
C ILE A 53 -39.51 9.54 -3.77
N GLY A 54 -40.76 9.75 -3.37
CA GLY A 54 -41.18 9.80 -1.97
C GLY A 54 -40.89 8.50 -1.24
N ALA A 55 -41.35 7.38 -1.80
CA ALA A 55 -41.15 6.03 -1.23
C ALA A 55 -39.66 5.67 -1.11
N ILE A 56 -38.85 5.99 -2.13
CA ILE A 56 -37.40 5.77 -2.09
C ILE A 56 -36.75 6.61 -0.99
N ARG A 57 -37.16 7.88 -0.80
CA ARG A 57 -36.60 8.73 0.28
C ARG A 57 -36.89 8.17 1.66
N GLU A 58 -38.09 7.67 1.88
CA GLU A 58 -38.49 7.04 3.13
C GLU A 58 -37.68 5.75 3.39
N ALA A 59 -37.58 4.87 2.38
CA ALA A 59 -36.78 3.65 2.48
C ALA A 59 -35.28 3.92 2.71
N VAL A 60 -34.75 4.99 2.13
CA VAL A 60 -33.34 5.41 2.31
C VAL A 60 -33.09 5.95 3.73
N SER A 61 -34.07 6.60 4.35
CA SER A 61 -33.94 7.17 5.70
C SER A 61 -33.68 6.14 6.81
N ALA A 62 -34.07 4.88 6.58
CA ALA A 62 -33.81 3.78 7.51
C ALA A 62 -32.31 3.39 7.59
N PHE A 63 -31.49 3.83 6.62
CA PHE A 63 -30.08 3.48 6.56
C PHE A 63 -29.18 4.67 6.94
N LYS A 64 -28.10 4.37 7.67
CA LYS A 64 -27.02 5.33 7.92
C LYS A 64 -26.25 5.61 6.63
N ILE A 65 -26.35 6.85 6.13
CA ILE A 65 -25.81 7.26 4.83
C ILE A 65 -25.06 8.59 4.93
N GLU A 66 -24.24 8.87 3.92
CA GLU A 66 -23.51 10.12 3.71
C GLU A 66 -22.87 10.70 4.98
N GLY A 67 -23.40 11.82 5.49
CA GLY A 67 -22.75 12.60 6.54
C GLY A 67 -22.54 11.82 7.84
N GLU A 68 -23.55 11.03 8.25
CA GLU A 68 -23.47 10.24 9.48
C GLU A 68 -22.42 9.12 9.33
N LEU A 69 -22.49 8.37 8.23
CA LEU A 69 -21.55 7.27 7.97
C LEU A 69 -20.12 7.78 7.76
N ARG A 70 -19.92 8.91 7.09
CA ARG A 70 -18.60 9.53 6.91
C ARG A 70 -17.99 9.96 8.24
N SER A 71 -18.81 10.54 9.12
CA SER A 71 -18.38 10.96 10.45
C SER A 71 -17.98 9.76 11.31
N GLU A 72 -18.80 8.70 11.30
CA GLU A 72 -18.50 7.45 12.00
C GLU A 72 -17.22 6.78 11.49
N VAL A 73 -17.02 6.71 10.17
CA VAL A 73 -15.80 6.16 9.57
C VAL A 73 -14.58 7.01 9.94
N SER A 74 -14.70 8.34 9.92
CA SER A 74 -13.62 9.26 10.32
C SER A 74 -13.23 9.07 11.79
N LEU A 75 -14.21 8.98 12.69
CA LEU A 75 -13.98 8.70 14.12
C LEU A 75 -13.32 7.34 14.34
N ASN A 76 -13.76 6.31 13.61
CA ASN A 76 -13.14 4.99 13.66
C ASN A 76 -11.69 5.01 13.15
N ILE A 77 -11.40 5.74 12.08
CA ILE A 77 -10.03 5.91 11.57
C ILE A 77 -9.18 6.67 12.59
N LYS A 78 -9.70 7.75 13.18
CA LYS A 78 -9.02 8.51 14.24
C LYS A 78 -8.69 7.64 15.44
N ARG A 79 -9.68 6.87 15.93
CA ARG A 79 -9.47 5.88 17.00
C ARG A 79 -8.37 4.87 16.66
N LEU A 80 -8.35 4.33 15.43
CA LEU A 80 -7.29 3.40 15.00
C LEU A 80 -5.91 4.08 14.96
N MET A 81 -5.84 5.34 14.52
CA MET A 81 -4.60 6.12 14.51
C MET A 81 -4.09 6.41 15.93
N ASP A 82 -4.97 6.73 16.87
CA ASP A 82 -4.63 7.03 18.27
C ASP A 82 -4.11 5.78 18.99
N ILE A 83 -4.75 4.63 18.77
CA ILE A 83 -4.29 3.33 19.30
C ILE A 83 -2.90 2.94 18.76
N GLY A 84 -2.53 3.40 17.55
CA GLY A 84 -1.26 3.04 16.92
C GLY A 84 -1.21 1.59 16.40
N CYS A 85 -2.37 0.96 16.17
CA CYS A 85 -2.40 -0.37 15.56
C CYS A 85 -1.89 -0.31 14.11
N TYR A 86 -1.50 -1.46 13.53
CA TYR A 86 -0.96 -1.52 12.16
C TYR A 86 -1.82 -0.80 11.11
N ARG A 87 -3.15 -0.91 11.24
CA ARG A 87 -4.11 -0.22 10.38
C ARG A 87 -4.04 1.30 10.56
N GLY A 88 -3.95 1.78 11.80
CA GLY A 88 -3.80 3.20 12.13
C GLY A 88 -2.49 3.79 11.61
N ILE A 89 -1.37 3.08 11.77
CA ILE A 89 -0.07 3.49 11.23
C ILE A 89 -0.15 3.63 9.70
N ARG A 90 -0.80 2.68 9.01
CA ARG A 90 -1.01 2.78 7.56
C ARG A 90 -1.92 3.94 7.14
N HIS A 91 -2.97 4.23 7.90
CA HIS A 91 -3.80 5.42 7.65
C HIS A 91 -3.00 6.71 7.82
N ARG A 92 -2.15 6.79 8.87
CA ARG A 92 -1.27 7.94 9.11
C ARG A 92 -0.26 8.15 7.98
N THR A 93 0.25 7.08 7.38
CA THR A 93 1.20 7.12 6.27
C THR A 93 0.55 7.12 4.88
N GLY A 94 -0.79 7.12 4.79
CA GLY A 94 -1.52 7.11 3.53
C GLY A 94 -1.37 5.81 2.71
N LEU A 95 -1.01 4.69 3.36
CA LEU A 95 -0.81 3.40 2.72
C LEU A 95 -2.10 2.56 2.71
N PRO A 96 -2.36 1.78 1.65
CA PRO A 96 -3.55 0.92 1.59
C PRO A 96 -3.50 -0.20 2.62
N LEU A 97 -4.66 -0.54 3.20
CA LEU A 97 -4.78 -1.53 4.28
C LEU A 97 -4.73 -2.99 3.80
N ARG A 98 -5.23 -3.27 2.58
CA ARG A 98 -5.37 -4.64 2.03
C ARG A 98 -4.14 -5.10 1.23
N GLY A 99 -2.95 -4.62 1.61
CA GLY A 99 -1.74 -4.84 0.82
C GLY A 99 -1.70 -3.94 -0.40
N GLN A 100 -0.49 -3.73 -0.92
CA GLN A 100 -0.24 -2.75 -1.96
C GLN A 100 -0.06 -3.45 -3.32
N ARG A 101 -0.70 -2.93 -4.38
CA ARG A 101 -0.46 -3.40 -5.76
C ARG A 101 0.90 -2.86 -6.26
N THR A 102 1.96 -3.55 -5.90
CA THR A 102 3.36 -3.16 -6.18
C THR A 102 3.77 -3.31 -7.66
N LYS A 103 3.01 -4.05 -8.46
CA LYS A 103 3.32 -4.32 -9.89
C LYS A 103 3.35 -3.07 -10.79
N ASN A 104 2.56 -2.02 -10.51
CA ASN A 104 2.35 -0.94 -11.48
C ASN A 104 3.09 0.38 -11.17
N ASN A 105 3.73 0.51 -9.99
CA ASN A 105 4.26 1.80 -9.52
C ASN A 105 5.76 1.96 -9.76
N SER A 106 6.27 1.50 -10.89
CA SER A 106 7.68 1.13 -11.01
C SER A 106 8.57 2.08 -11.82
N ARG A 107 8.03 3.16 -12.40
CA ARG A 107 8.73 3.95 -13.42
C ARG A 107 9.53 5.17 -12.91
N THR A 108 9.29 5.67 -11.69
CA THR A 108 9.99 6.87 -11.17
C THR A 108 11.13 6.51 -10.21
N ARG A 109 12.21 7.32 -10.19
CA ARG A 109 13.40 7.27 -9.30
C ARG A 109 13.14 6.52 -7.99
N LYS A 110 13.96 5.52 -7.71
CA LYS A 110 13.75 4.56 -6.62
C LYS A 110 14.93 4.47 -5.68
N GLU A 111 14.74 3.76 -4.59
CA GLU A 111 15.74 3.58 -3.54
C GLU A 111 16.12 2.10 -3.45
N ALA A 112 17.37 1.85 -3.12
CA ALA A 112 17.92 0.53 -2.88
C ALA A 112 18.44 0.48 -1.46
N HIS A 113 17.78 -0.29 -0.60
CA HIS A 113 18.13 -0.46 0.79
C HIS A 113 18.93 -1.76 0.97
N ILE A 114 20.20 -1.62 1.34
CA ILE A 114 21.11 -2.74 1.59
C ILE A 114 21.40 -2.82 3.09
N SER A 115 20.83 -3.83 3.75
CA SER A 115 21.09 -4.12 5.15
C SER A 115 22.16 -5.20 5.26
N ALA A 116 23.40 -4.79 5.53
CA ALA A 116 24.57 -5.66 5.68
C ALA A 116 24.88 -5.88 7.17
N THR A 117 24.38 -6.99 7.71
CA THR A 117 24.71 -7.44 9.08
C THR A 117 25.84 -8.47 9.05
N PHE A 118 26.42 -8.80 10.20
CA PHE A 118 27.45 -9.86 10.30
C PHE A 118 26.95 -11.27 9.93
N ASN A 119 25.63 -11.51 9.96
CA ASN A 119 25.06 -12.85 9.77
C ASN A 119 24.33 -13.01 8.45
N ASN A 120 23.82 -11.91 7.88
CA ASN A 120 22.97 -11.94 6.70
C ASN A 120 22.98 -10.58 5.98
N ILE A 121 22.69 -10.66 4.68
CA ILE A 121 22.53 -9.50 3.81
C ILE A 121 21.14 -9.54 3.21
N ILE A 122 20.43 -8.42 3.33
CA ILE A 122 19.09 -8.24 2.80
C ILE A 122 19.12 -7.02 1.89
N ILE A 123 18.66 -7.18 0.66
CA ILE A 123 18.61 -6.15 -0.36
C ILE A 123 17.14 -5.94 -0.70
N SER A 124 16.69 -4.69 -0.69
CA SER A 124 15.30 -4.32 -1.00
C SER A 124 15.28 -3.10 -1.90
N LEU A 125 14.64 -3.21 -3.06
CA LEU A 125 14.41 -2.11 -3.99
C LEU A 125 13.01 -1.55 -3.77
N THR A 126 12.92 -0.25 -3.51
CA THR A 126 11.68 0.42 -3.09
C THR A 126 11.38 1.67 -3.92
N ASN A 127 10.12 2.09 -3.94
CA ASN A 127 9.74 3.43 -4.36
C ASN A 127 10.19 4.48 -3.33
N LYS A 128 10.19 5.77 -3.72
CA LYS A 128 10.39 6.90 -2.77
C LYS A 128 9.41 6.90 -1.59
N LYS A 129 8.24 6.28 -1.76
CA LYS A 129 7.23 6.12 -0.71
C LYS A 129 7.53 4.97 0.26
N GLY A 130 8.64 4.24 0.07
CA GLY A 130 9.03 3.09 0.89
C GLY A 130 8.38 1.76 0.48
N GLU A 131 7.75 1.70 -0.69
CA GLU A 131 7.01 0.54 -1.17
C GLU A 131 7.97 -0.46 -1.83
N VAL A 132 8.05 -1.70 -1.33
CA VAL A 132 8.99 -2.72 -1.84
C VAL A 132 8.51 -3.28 -3.18
N ILE A 133 9.39 -3.26 -4.17
CA ILE A 133 9.16 -3.83 -5.51
C ILE A 133 9.79 -5.20 -5.63
N SER A 134 11.07 -5.28 -5.27
CA SER A 134 11.79 -6.54 -5.22
C SER A 134 12.65 -6.58 -3.97
N TRP A 135 12.83 -7.78 -3.43
CA TRP A 135 13.72 -8.02 -2.32
C TRP A 135 14.36 -9.39 -2.49
N SER A 136 15.59 -9.50 -2.02
CA SER A 136 16.30 -10.76 -1.93
C SER A 136 17.24 -10.76 -0.74
N SER A 137 17.69 -11.94 -0.35
CA SER A 137 18.65 -12.10 0.74
C SER A 137 19.53 -13.31 0.49
N ALA A 138 20.69 -13.35 1.14
CA ALA A 138 21.56 -14.52 1.07
C ALA A 138 20.83 -15.81 1.50
N GLY A 139 19.94 -15.72 2.49
CA GLY A 139 19.11 -16.85 2.91
C GLY A 139 18.10 -17.32 1.85
N LYS A 140 17.49 -16.40 1.10
CA LYS A 140 16.55 -16.71 0.00
C LYS A 140 17.26 -17.42 -1.15
N MET A 141 18.52 -17.09 -1.40
CA MET A 141 19.38 -17.75 -2.40
C MET A 141 19.92 -19.13 -1.94
N GLY A 142 19.45 -19.65 -0.81
CA GLY A 142 19.81 -20.98 -0.32
C GLY A 142 21.08 -21.07 0.52
N PHE A 143 21.78 -19.96 0.76
CA PHE A 143 22.96 -19.98 1.63
C PHE A 143 22.57 -20.18 3.10
N ARG A 144 23.30 -21.07 3.79
CA ARG A 144 23.11 -21.40 5.22
C ARG A 144 24.41 -21.23 6.00
N GLY A 145 24.27 -20.99 7.31
CA GLY A 145 25.41 -20.86 8.24
C GLY A 145 26.39 -19.76 7.84
N SER A 146 27.69 -20.06 7.93
CA SER A 146 28.80 -19.16 7.62
C SER A 146 28.79 -18.62 6.19
N LYS A 147 28.21 -19.36 5.23
CA LYS A 147 28.15 -18.96 3.82
C LYS A 147 27.25 -17.74 3.58
N LYS A 148 26.35 -17.40 4.51
CA LYS A 148 25.39 -16.27 4.37
C LYS A 148 26.02 -14.88 4.38
N ASN A 149 27.15 -14.69 5.06
CA ASN A 149 27.83 -13.38 5.15
C ASN A 149 28.95 -13.22 4.11
N THR A 150 29.03 -14.14 3.14
CA THR A 150 30.06 -14.06 2.11
C THR A 150 29.72 -12.97 1.09
N PRO A 151 30.73 -12.26 0.54
CA PRO A 151 30.54 -11.32 -0.56
C PRO A 151 29.83 -11.94 -1.77
N TYR A 152 30.13 -13.21 -2.06
CA TYR A 152 29.49 -13.98 -3.14
C TYR A 152 27.98 -14.16 -2.91
N ALA A 153 27.56 -14.44 -1.66
CA ALA A 153 26.14 -14.54 -1.35
C ALA A 153 25.41 -13.20 -1.51
N ALA A 154 26.09 -12.08 -1.24
CA ALA A 154 25.57 -10.74 -1.48
C ALA A 154 25.36 -10.47 -2.98
N GLN A 155 26.33 -10.88 -3.80
CA GLN A 155 26.25 -10.76 -5.26
C GLN A 155 25.05 -11.53 -5.81
N MET A 156 24.89 -12.81 -5.46
CA MET A 156 23.76 -13.62 -5.96
C MET A 156 22.41 -13.03 -5.56
N ALA A 157 22.31 -12.50 -4.32
CA ALA A 157 21.09 -11.84 -3.87
C ALA A 157 20.82 -10.52 -4.63
N ALA A 158 21.87 -9.75 -4.93
CA ALA A 158 21.75 -8.51 -5.69
C ALA A 158 21.32 -8.75 -7.14
N GLU A 159 21.85 -9.80 -7.77
CA GLU A 159 21.49 -10.19 -9.14
C GLU A 159 20.01 -10.64 -9.24
N ASP A 160 19.54 -11.50 -8.33
CA ASP A 160 18.13 -11.90 -8.25
C ASP A 160 17.21 -10.68 -8.08
N CYS A 161 17.58 -9.79 -7.15
CA CYS A 161 16.81 -8.57 -6.88
C CYS A 161 16.77 -7.63 -8.10
N SER A 162 17.89 -7.51 -8.83
CA SER A 162 18.02 -6.67 -10.03
C SER A 162 17.19 -7.19 -11.19
N LYS A 163 17.17 -8.50 -11.44
CA LYS A 163 16.37 -9.11 -12.51
C LYS A 163 14.88 -8.79 -12.35
N VAL A 164 14.31 -9.05 -11.17
CA VAL A 164 12.90 -8.76 -10.87
C VAL A 164 12.61 -7.25 -10.95
N ALA A 165 13.57 -6.42 -10.55
CA ALA A 165 13.45 -4.97 -10.64
C ALA A 165 13.45 -4.46 -12.09
N LEU A 166 14.32 -5.00 -12.95
CA LEU A 166 14.40 -4.66 -14.37
C LEU A 166 13.10 -5.02 -15.09
N GLU A 167 12.52 -6.20 -14.80
CA GLU A 167 11.20 -6.58 -15.33
C GLU A 167 10.12 -5.59 -14.90
N ALA A 168 10.20 -5.08 -13.67
CA ALA A 168 9.33 -4.01 -13.22
C ALA A 168 9.65 -2.67 -13.90
N GLY A 169 10.77 -2.49 -14.60
CA GLY A 169 11.14 -1.25 -15.30
C GLY A 169 11.97 -0.27 -14.46
N LEU A 170 12.72 -0.78 -13.47
CA LEU A 170 13.71 -0.01 -12.72
C LEU A 170 14.94 0.30 -13.54
N LYS A 171 15.34 1.58 -13.57
CA LYS A 171 16.57 2.02 -14.26
C LYS A 171 17.56 2.75 -13.38
N LYS A 172 17.09 3.63 -12.49
CA LYS A 172 17.95 4.47 -11.63
C LYS A 172 17.57 4.33 -10.17
N VAL A 173 18.57 4.15 -9.30
CA VAL A 173 18.37 4.03 -7.84
C VAL A 173 19.35 4.89 -7.03
N LYS A 174 18.88 5.38 -5.89
CA LYS A 174 19.73 5.85 -4.78
C LYS A 174 19.98 4.70 -3.82
N VAL A 175 21.22 4.44 -3.48
CA VAL A 175 21.59 3.30 -2.63
C VAL A 175 21.79 3.78 -1.20
N TYR A 176 21.07 3.16 -0.27
CA TYR A 176 21.20 3.35 1.17
C TYR A 176 21.80 2.08 1.76
N VAL A 177 22.91 2.22 2.48
CA VAL A 177 23.60 1.10 3.08
C VAL A 177 23.52 1.18 4.60
N LYS A 178 23.21 0.06 5.24
CA LYS A 178 23.11 -0.04 6.69
C LYS A 178 23.95 -1.21 7.20
N GLY A 179 24.88 -0.91 8.09
CA GLY A 179 25.66 -1.89 8.84
C GLY A 179 27.01 -2.23 8.22
N PRO A 180 27.90 -2.86 9.02
CA PRO A 180 29.30 -3.10 8.65
C PRO A 180 29.57 -4.44 7.95
N GLY A 181 28.55 -5.19 7.54
CA GLY A 181 28.72 -6.55 6.99
C GLY A 181 29.57 -6.61 5.70
N ASN A 182 30.29 -7.72 5.51
CA ASN A 182 31.32 -7.88 4.47
C ASN A 182 30.81 -7.79 3.02
N GLY A 183 29.53 -8.08 2.77
CA GLY A 183 28.97 -8.03 1.40
C GLY A 183 28.35 -6.69 1.00
N ARG A 184 28.60 -5.62 1.75
CA ARG A 184 28.15 -4.25 1.44
C ARG A 184 28.58 -3.81 0.03
N GLU A 185 29.87 -3.83 -0.24
CA GLU A 185 30.41 -3.32 -1.51
C GLU A 185 30.03 -4.22 -2.69
N SER A 186 30.08 -5.53 -2.49
CA SER A 186 29.71 -6.51 -3.50
C SER A 186 28.26 -6.34 -3.94
N ALA A 187 27.33 -6.12 -3.00
CA ALA A 187 25.94 -5.86 -3.34
C ALA A 187 25.77 -4.62 -4.23
N ILE A 188 26.49 -3.52 -3.95
CA ILE A 188 26.42 -2.28 -4.74
C ILE A 188 26.97 -2.51 -6.16
N ARG A 189 28.13 -3.18 -6.28
CA ARG A 189 28.73 -3.50 -7.58
C ARG A 189 27.82 -4.40 -8.40
N SER A 190 27.23 -5.42 -7.78
CA SER A 190 26.31 -6.34 -8.45
C SER A 190 24.99 -5.68 -8.86
N LEU A 191 24.47 -4.71 -8.10
CA LEU A 191 23.32 -3.91 -8.53
C LEU A 191 23.64 -3.08 -9.79
N HIS A 192 24.84 -2.51 -9.85
CA HIS A 192 25.30 -1.77 -11.03
C HIS A 192 25.45 -2.66 -12.25
N ASN A 193 26.13 -3.81 -12.09
CA ASN A 193 26.29 -4.81 -13.15
C ASN A 193 24.94 -5.43 -13.58
N GLY A 194 23.97 -5.48 -12.67
CA GLY A 194 22.61 -5.93 -12.91
C GLY A 194 21.75 -4.96 -13.72
N GLY A 195 22.33 -3.92 -14.36
CA GLY A 195 21.64 -3.00 -15.26
C GLY A 195 20.91 -1.84 -14.57
N ILE A 196 21.12 -1.66 -13.26
CA ILE A 196 20.53 -0.55 -12.50
C ILE A 196 21.61 0.53 -12.29
N GLU A 197 21.35 1.73 -12.79
CA GLU A 197 22.25 2.87 -12.62
C GLU A 197 22.19 3.40 -11.17
N VAL A 198 23.33 3.36 -10.48
CA VAL A 198 23.49 3.86 -9.11
C VAL A 198 23.80 5.35 -9.19
N THR A 199 22.93 6.19 -8.60
CA THR A 199 23.06 7.65 -8.65
C THR A 199 23.85 8.22 -7.48
N GLU A 200 23.52 7.77 -6.26
CA GLU A 200 24.13 8.22 -5.02
C GLU A 200 24.27 7.00 -4.09
N ILE A 201 25.31 6.99 -3.27
CA ILE A 201 25.52 5.99 -2.22
C ILE A 201 25.55 6.72 -0.88
N ILE A 202 24.63 6.38 0.00
CA ILE A 202 24.45 7.00 1.31
C ILE A 202 24.61 5.91 2.37
N ASP A 203 25.44 6.16 3.38
CA ASP A 203 25.53 5.31 4.57
C ASP A 203 24.52 5.78 5.62
N VAL A 204 23.62 4.89 6.02
CA VAL A 204 22.59 5.11 7.06
C VAL A 204 22.80 4.17 8.26
N THR A 205 24.04 3.74 8.48
CA THR A 205 24.39 2.93 9.65
C THR A 205 24.10 3.71 10.94
N PRO A 206 23.21 3.20 11.83
CA PRO A 206 22.81 3.93 13.02
C PRO A 206 23.98 3.98 14.01
N MET A 207 24.51 5.18 14.26
CA MET A 207 25.52 5.43 15.27
C MET A 207 24.86 6.06 16.52
N PRO A 208 24.80 5.34 17.66
CA PRO A 208 24.21 5.88 18.87
C PRO A 208 25.15 6.86 19.57
N HIS A 209 24.66 8.06 19.90
CA HIS A 209 25.40 9.03 20.72
C HIS A 209 25.18 8.71 22.22
N ASN A 210 25.94 7.76 22.76
CA ASN A 210 25.84 7.30 24.15
C ASN A 210 24.41 6.87 24.59
N GLY A 211 23.71 6.17 23.69
CA GLY A 211 22.36 5.64 23.95
C GLY A 211 22.34 4.38 24.83
N CYS A 212 21.57 3.37 24.43
CA CYS A 212 21.43 2.13 25.21
C CYS A 212 22.78 1.42 25.44
N ARG A 213 22.97 0.89 26.65
CA ARG A 213 24.17 0.12 27.02
C ARG A 213 24.29 -1.13 26.13
N PRO A 214 25.43 -1.35 25.44
CA PRO A 214 25.65 -2.55 24.64
C PRO A 214 25.78 -3.80 25.51
N PRO A 215 25.50 -5.00 24.96
CA PRO A 215 25.70 -6.25 25.68
C PRO A 215 27.17 -6.43 26.06
N LYS A 216 27.41 -7.20 27.13
CA LYS A 216 28.78 -7.54 27.56
C LYS A 216 29.57 -8.15 26.40
N ARG A 217 30.86 -7.84 26.33
CA ARG A 217 31.78 -8.49 25.38
C ARG A 217 31.72 -10.00 25.58
N ARG A 218 31.64 -10.74 24.48
CA ARG A 218 31.72 -12.21 24.51
C ARG A 218 33.08 -12.60 25.07
N ARG A 219 33.08 -13.62 25.93
CA ARG A 219 34.29 -14.19 26.53
C ARG A 219 35.03 -15.03 25.49
#